data_AF-A0A7L3V9U6-F1
#
_entry.id   AF-A0A7L3V9U6-F1
#
_cell.length_a   1.000
_cell.length_b   1.000
_cell.length_c   1.000
_cell.angle_alpha   90.00
_cell.angle_beta   90.00
_cell.angle_gamma   90.00
#
_symmetry.space_group_name_H-M   'P 1'
#
loop_
_entity.id
_entity.type
_entity.pdbx_description
1 polymer ?
#
loop_
_entity_poly.entity_id
_entity_poly.type
_entity_poly.pdbx_seq_one_letter_code
_entity_poly.pdbx_strand_id
1 'polypeptide(L)'
;MLWTGRLKSLLPHVLRRIIRCNRLSISNTSGMAEGYKQANIVILHKSLADDFEKFCHANNGPLPLLYRSQPGDWKCPSLRSDSGIRPDCLQYRKYEHGACTGSLKSLKEYSEQLKDMVTFYLGCSFSSEKAIQKAGIPIRNIEQKCNASTYKTSVPCNSISMFHCNLVVTMRPIPESKLGAAVLATSGLKEAHGAPIHIGDPGLLGIHDLSKPDYGDPVHLHPGDIPVFWASGVTGVEAIINSRAPLAFTNSPDCTFITDLEKGNVRSSGEAPQVHCISREPLHFSIVSAEAAQKINTLETLIGIDPGERGIGHLRRQGELLGACLAMSQAGSVLLTTGFPTHYSQQPPEENDGPPGALAIAAMLQALEKQVAIVTDHRALELNKKIIEEAVQLGILKKPIPLLSYQKENANSALMFLCENGNPGRPRFDHLVAIERAGMAADGNYYNARKVNIKHLVDPIDELFLAAQTIPGITTTGVGDGGNELGMGKVKDAVKKHIKNGDIIACDVEADFTIVAGVSNWGGYAIACALHVLRCCDTHERYLRRALGCPRTPSQRPWLPALPSVPKEEKLLKALVQLGVRSGKTASLEMEVDGLPFYSTHSLMIEKLL
;
A
#
# COMPACT_ATOMS: atom_id res chain seq x y z
N MET A 1 -32.96 -32.06 -2.13
CA MET A 1 -32.47 -30.84 -1.44
C MET A 1 -32.48 -30.92 0.10
N LEU A 2 -32.71 -32.08 0.73
CA LEU A 2 -32.86 -32.25 2.19
C LEU A 2 -31.57 -32.67 2.96
N TRP A 3 -30.45 -32.92 2.27
CA TRP A 3 -29.23 -33.50 2.90
C TRP A 3 -28.09 -32.51 3.18
N THR A 4 -28.02 -31.37 2.51
CA THR A 4 -26.90 -30.41 2.66
C THR A 4 -26.90 -29.70 4.01
N GLY A 5 -28.07 -29.46 4.61
CA GLY A 5 -28.18 -28.85 5.94
C GLY A 5 -27.60 -29.71 7.06
N ARG A 6 -27.67 -31.05 6.96
CA ARG A 6 -27.13 -31.97 7.97
C ARG A 6 -25.61 -32.07 7.95
N LEU A 7 -24.96 -31.92 6.78
CA LEU A 7 -23.50 -31.99 6.65
C LEU A 7 -22.78 -30.79 7.28
N LYS A 8 -23.46 -29.65 7.44
CA LYS A 8 -22.90 -28.44 8.07
C LYS A 8 -22.52 -28.68 9.53
N SER A 9 -23.37 -29.36 10.29
CA SER A 9 -23.22 -29.57 11.73
C SER A 9 -22.51 -30.88 12.10
N LEU A 10 -22.05 -31.67 11.14
CA LEU A 10 -21.34 -32.91 11.42
C LEU A 10 -19.93 -32.62 11.94
N LEU A 11 -19.51 -33.43 12.91
CA LEU A 11 -18.13 -33.43 13.38
C LEU A 11 -17.17 -33.84 12.25
N PRO A 12 -15.96 -33.26 12.17
CA PRO A 12 -15.02 -33.52 11.09
C PRO A 12 -14.71 -35.00 10.85
N HIS A 13 -14.52 -35.80 11.92
CA HIS A 13 -14.23 -37.23 11.80
C HIS A 13 -15.38 -38.01 11.13
N VAL A 14 -16.64 -37.60 11.33
CA VAL A 14 -17.82 -38.21 10.69
C VAL A 14 -17.78 -37.90 9.19
N LEU A 15 -17.48 -36.66 8.82
CA LEU A 15 -17.38 -36.24 7.42
C LEU A 15 -16.23 -36.95 6.71
N ARG A 16 -15.04 -37.03 7.32
CA ARG A 16 -13.92 -37.80 6.76
C ARG A 16 -14.30 -39.26 6.58
N ARG A 17 -15.00 -39.89 7.53
CA ARG A 17 -15.51 -41.27 7.37
C ARG A 17 -16.48 -41.41 6.20
N ILE A 18 -17.37 -40.44 6.00
CA ILE A 18 -18.30 -40.42 4.87
C ILE A 18 -17.54 -40.30 3.54
N ILE A 19 -16.56 -39.41 3.46
CA ILE A 19 -15.68 -39.23 2.29
C ILE A 19 -14.98 -40.55 1.94
N ARG A 20 -14.39 -41.22 2.93
CA ARG A 20 -13.70 -42.53 2.76
C ARG A 20 -14.61 -43.59 2.16
N CYS A 21 -15.88 -43.61 2.57
CA CYS A 21 -16.83 -44.59 2.08
C CYS A 21 -17.32 -44.29 0.66
N ASN A 22 -17.03 -43.10 0.08
CA ASN A 22 -17.49 -42.66 -1.24
C ASN A 22 -19.02 -42.81 -1.40
N ARG A 23 -19.76 -42.63 -0.29
CA ARG A 23 -21.21 -42.91 -0.20
C ARG A 23 -22.10 -41.71 -0.51
N LEU A 24 -21.52 -40.56 -0.85
CA LEU A 24 -22.26 -39.35 -1.20
C LEU A 24 -21.72 -38.76 -2.50
N SER A 25 -22.64 -38.34 -3.38
CA SER A 25 -22.34 -37.54 -4.57
C SER A 25 -22.11 -36.08 -4.19
N ILE A 26 -21.00 -35.81 -3.50
CA ILE A 26 -20.56 -34.48 -3.11
C ILE A 26 -19.45 -34.03 -4.08
N SER A 27 -19.55 -32.80 -4.59
CA SER A 27 -18.57 -32.20 -5.49
C SER A 27 -17.55 -31.28 -4.82
N ASN A 28 -17.80 -30.79 -3.59
CA ASN A 28 -16.90 -29.91 -2.83
C ASN A 28 -17.08 -30.02 -1.30
N THR A 29 -16.14 -29.49 -0.52
CA THR A 29 -16.20 -29.46 0.96
C THR A 29 -16.70 -28.12 1.53
N SER A 30 -17.18 -27.22 0.67
CA SER A 30 -17.65 -25.90 1.09
C SER A 30 -18.83 -26.03 2.06
N GLY A 31 -18.79 -25.24 3.13
CA GLY A 31 -19.83 -25.22 4.16
C GLY A 31 -19.88 -26.44 5.10
N MET A 32 -19.05 -27.47 4.90
CA MET A 32 -18.99 -28.66 5.77
C MET A 32 -18.20 -28.41 7.06
N ALA A 33 -18.52 -29.16 8.12
CA ALA A 33 -17.87 -29.09 9.44
C ALA A 33 -17.77 -27.65 9.98
N GLU A 34 -18.92 -27.02 10.19
CA GLU A 34 -18.97 -25.68 10.75
C GLU A 34 -18.25 -25.60 12.10
N GLY A 35 -17.44 -24.56 12.28
CA GLY A 35 -16.60 -24.40 13.47
C GLY A 35 -15.18 -24.94 13.33
N TYR A 36 -14.87 -25.71 12.27
CA TYR A 36 -13.55 -26.32 12.08
C TYR A 36 -12.77 -25.74 10.91
N LYS A 37 -11.43 -25.78 10.98
CA LYS A 37 -10.53 -25.33 9.91
C LYS A 37 -10.54 -26.36 8.78
N GLN A 38 -10.30 -25.87 7.56
CA GLN A 38 -10.02 -26.71 6.40
C GLN A 38 -8.64 -26.34 5.86
N ALA A 39 -7.96 -27.31 5.25
CA ALA A 39 -6.60 -27.16 4.75
C ALA A 39 -6.48 -27.58 3.29
N ASN A 40 -5.74 -26.79 2.51
CA ASN A 40 -5.18 -27.24 1.24
C ASN A 40 -4.04 -28.22 1.51
N ILE A 41 -3.86 -29.18 0.61
CA ILE A 41 -2.89 -30.26 0.74
C ILE A 41 -1.91 -30.17 -0.40
N VAL A 42 -0.62 -30.27 -0.07
CA VAL A 42 0.48 -30.46 -1.01
C VAL A 42 1.30 -31.65 -0.55
N ILE A 43 1.60 -32.59 -1.45
CA ILE A 43 2.40 -33.78 -1.16
C ILE A 43 3.54 -33.84 -2.17
N LEU A 44 4.77 -33.87 -1.65
CA LEU A 44 6.00 -33.81 -2.42
C LEU A 44 7.01 -34.83 -1.92
N HIS A 45 7.94 -35.25 -2.77
CA HIS A 45 9.07 -36.07 -2.35
C HIS A 45 9.92 -35.35 -1.29
N LYS A 46 10.46 -36.09 -0.32
CA LYS A 46 11.20 -35.58 0.84
C LYS A 46 12.40 -34.71 0.46
N SER A 47 13.02 -34.96 -0.70
CA SER A 47 14.13 -34.16 -1.22
C SER A 47 13.74 -32.72 -1.56
N LEU A 48 12.45 -32.43 -1.74
CA LEU A 48 11.93 -31.09 -2.05
C LEU A 48 11.29 -30.42 -0.84
N ALA A 49 11.12 -31.15 0.26
CA ALA A 49 10.29 -30.74 1.38
C ALA A 49 10.84 -29.51 2.12
N ASP A 50 12.15 -29.47 2.38
CA ASP A 50 12.75 -28.34 3.12
C ASP A 50 12.70 -27.03 2.31
N ASP A 51 12.91 -27.11 0.99
CA ASP A 51 12.80 -25.95 0.11
C ASP A 51 11.35 -25.47 -0.03
N PHE A 52 10.39 -26.40 -0.07
CA PHE A 52 8.97 -26.04 -0.09
C PHE A 52 8.51 -25.41 1.22
N GLU A 53 9.00 -25.89 2.38
CA GLU A 53 8.72 -25.28 3.68
C GLU A 53 9.26 -23.85 3.75
N LYS A 54 10.52 -23.64 3.35
CA LYS A 54 11.11 -22.30 3.23
C LYS A 54 10.29 -21.41 2.29
N PHE A 55 9.83 -21.94 1.15
CA PHE A 55 8.96 -21.22 0.23
C PHE A 55 7.63 -20.82 0.87
N CYS A 56 7.00 -21.71 1.66
CA CYS A 56 5.79 -21.39 2.41
C CYS A 56 6.04 -20.27 3.44
N HIS A 57 7.13 -20.34 4.20
CA HIS A 57 7.47 -19.27 5.16
C HIS A 57 7.77 -17.93 4.49
N ALA A 58 8.47 -17.94 3.36
CA ALA A 58 8.74 -16.76 2.56
C ALA A 58 7.47 -16.16 1.90
N ASN A 59 6.37 -16.92 1.85
CA ASN A 59 5.11 -16.53 1.22
C ASN A 59 3.91 -16.87 2.13
N ASN A 60 4.01 -16.53 3.42
CA ASN A 60 3.07 -16.98 4.45
C ASN A 60 1.62 -16.48 4.30
N GLY A 61 1.40 -15.40 3.53
CA GLY A 61 0.06 -14.91 3.19
C GLY A 61 -0.74 -15.90 2.36
N PRO A 62 -0.28 -16.24 1.14
CA PRO A 62 -0.92 -17.28 0.34
C PRO A 62 -0.70 -18.70 0.88
N LEU A 63 0.42 -18.98 1.57
CA LEU A 63 0.80 -20.33 2.01
C LEU A 63 0.97 -20.44 3.54
N PRO A 64 -0.09 -20.20 4.33
CA PRO A 64 -0.01 -20.34 5.79
C PRO A 64 0.17 -21.82 6.15
N LEU A 65 1.38 -22.21 6.53
CA LEU A 65 1.71 -23.59 6.88
C LEU A 65 1.13 -23.95 8.27
N LEU A 66 0.16 -24.85 8.29
CA LEU A 66 -0.46 -25.36 9.54
C LEU A 66 0.29 -26.58 10.08
N TYR A 67 0.78 -27.45 9.19
CA TYR A 67 1.49 -28.66 9.57
C TYR A 67 2.33 -29.23 8.42
N ARG A 68 3.49 -29.79 8.77
CA ARG A 68 4.37 -30.57 7.92
C ARG A 68 4.50 -31.99 8.50
N SER A 69 4.21 -33.03 7.72
CA SER A 69 4.41 -34.42 8.16
C SER A 69 5.88 -34.84 8.13
N GLN A 70 6.21 -35.93 8.81
CA GLN A 70 7.45 -36.66 8.52
C GLN A 70 7.35 -37.37 7.16
N PRO A 71 8.49 -37.66 6.49
CA PRO A 71 8.50 -38.48 5.28
C PRO A 71 7.83 -39.83 5.52
N GLY A 72 6.90 -40.20 4.65
CA GLY A 72 6.16 -41.46 4.73
C GLY A 72 5.09 -41.51 5.82
N ASP A 73 4.92 -40.45 6.62
CA ASP A 73 3.86 -40.39 7.62
C ASP A 73 2.56 -39.89 7.00
N TRP A 74 1.54 -40.75 7.01
CA TRP A 74 0.19 -40.42 6.56
C TRP A 74 -0.65 -39.78 7.66
N LYS A 75 -0.21 -39.86 8.92
CA LYS A 75 -0.95 -39.37 10.07
C LYS A 75 -0.72 -37.87 10.21
N CYS A 76 -1.59 -37.24 10.99
CA CYS A 76 -1.47 -35.83 11.33
C CYS A 76 -2.16 -35.61 12.68
N PRO A 77 -1.57 -36.11 13.80
CA PRO A 77 -2.24 -36.14 15.09
C PRO A 77 -2.64 -34.75 15.60
N SER A 78 -1.87 -33.73 15.21
CA SER A 78 -2.13 -32.32 15.55
C SER A 78 -3.33 -31.72 14.83
N LEU A 79 -3.71 -32.22 13.65
CA LEU A 79 -4.86 -31.73 12.88
C LEU A 79 -6.04 -32.69 12.86
N ARG A 80 -5.87 -33.95 13.28
CA ARG A 80 -6.97 -34.92 13.43
C ARG A 80 -6.63 -36.11 14.33
N SER A 81 -7.66 -36.74 14.90
CA SER A 81 -7.53 -37.94 15.74
C SER A 81 -7.62 -39.27 14.98
N ASP A 82 -8.12 -39.29 13.74
CA ASP A 82 -8.43 -40.52 13.00
C ASP A 82 -7.53 -40.77 11.75
N SER A 83 -7.85 -41.77 10.92
CA SER A 83 -6.94 -42.41 9.94
C SER A 83 -6.37 -41.48 8.84
N GLY A 84 -5.29 -41.93 8.16
CA GLY A 84 -4.33 -41.18 7.33
C GLY A 84 -4.82 -40.33 6.13
N ILE A 85 -3.94 -39.50 5.52
CA ILE A 85 -4.32 -38.53 4.47
C ILE A 85 -4.84 -39.18 3.19
N ARG A 86 -4.47 -40.42 2.88
CA ARG A 86 -4.71 -41.09 1.58
C ARG A 86 -6.18 -41.17 1.10
N PRO A 87 -7.21 -41.31 1.96
CA PRO A 87 -8.60 -41.37 1.54
C PRO A 87 -9.47 -40.22 2.09
N ASP A 88 -8.84 -39.16 2.61
CA ASP A 88 -9.53 -38.17 3.46
C ASP A 88 -9.85 -36.85 2.76
N CYS A 89 -9.41 -36.67 1.52
CA CYS A 89 -9.92 -35.62 0.64
C CYS A 89 -10.93 -36.22 -0.34
N LEU A 90 -11.93 -35.42 -0.72
CA LEU A 90 -12.92 -35.83 -1.73
C LEU A 90 -12.25 -36.20 -3.07
N GLN A 91 -11.23 -35.42 -3.46
CA GLN A 91 -10.50 -35.62 -4.69
C GLN A 91 -9.11 -35.00 -4.61
N TYR A 92 -8.12 -35.70 -5.13
CA TYR A 92 -6.74 -35.24 -5.32
C TYR A 92 -6.49 -34.95 -6.79
N ARG A 93 -5.52 -34.08 -7.06
CA ARG A 93 -4.88 -33.94 -8.37
C ARG A 93 -3.48 -34.51 -8.32
N LYS A 94 -3.13 -35.26 -9.36
CA LYS A 94 -1.79 -35.80 -9.60
C LYS A 94 -1.07 -34.88 -10.58
N TYR A 95 0.16 -34.52 -10.25
CA TYR A 95 1.04 -33.77 -11.14
C TYR A 95 2.31 -34.56 -11.41
N GLU A 96 2.70 -34.64 -12.68
CA GLU A 96 3.95 -35.24 -13.13
C GLU A 96 4.67 -34.24 -14.02
N HIS A 97 5.89 -33.87 -13.62
CA HIS A 97 6.70 -32.86 -14.31
C HIS A 97 5.96 -31.53 -14.55
N GLY A 98 5.07 -31.16 -13.62
CA GLY A 98 4.27 -29.94 -13.66
C GLY A 98 2.94 -30.07 -14.42
N ALA A 99 2.71 -31.16 -15.16
CA ALA A 99 1.44 -31.39 -15.86
C ALA A 99 0.44 -32.09 -14.92
N CYS A 100 -0.81 -31.63 -14.88
CA CYS A 100 -1.89 -32.31 -14.16
C CYS A 100 -2.31 -33.57 -14.93
N THR A 101 -1.86 -34.75 -14.51
CA THR A 101 -2.05 -36.02 -15.24
C THR A 101 -3.26 -36.84 -14.79
N GLY A 102 -3.96 -36.42 -13.73
CA GLY A 102 -5.21 -37.07 -13.36
C GLY A 102 -5.85 -36.56 -12.08
N SER A 103 -7.10 -36.97 -11.88
CA SER A 103 -7.86 -36.74 -10.64
C SER A 103 -8.14 -38.07 -9.95
N LEU A 104 -7.85 -38.15 -8.66
CA LEU A 104 -7.89 -39.38 -7.88
C LEU A 104 -8.86 -39.22 -6.70
N LYS A 105 -9.69 -40.22 -6.41
CA LYS A 105 -10.52 -40.22 -5.18
C LYS A 105 -9.75 -40.70 -3.95
N SER A 106 -8.62 -41.36 -4.15
CA SER A 106 -7.76 -41.84 -3.08
C SER A 106 -6.32 -42.02 -3.58
N LEU A 107 -5.37 -41.88 -2.67
CA LEU A 107 -3.95 -42.13 -2.90
C LEU A 107 -3.50 -43.52 -2.41
N LYS A 108 -4.43 -44.46 -2.16
CA LYS A 108 -4.09 -45.82 -1.68
C LYS A 108 -3.19 -46.59 -2.65
N GLU A 109 -3.40 -46.43 -3.95
CA GLU A 109 -2.60 -47.07 -5.02
C GLU A 109 -1.16 -46.54 -5.08
N TYR A 110 -0.88 -45.39 -4.45
CA TYR A 110 0.43 -44.76 -4.42
C TYR A 110 1.19 -45.01 -3.11
N SER A 111 0.82 -46.04 -2.34
CA SER A 111 1.35 -46.26 -1.00
C SER A 111 2.87 -46.47 -0.95
N GLU A 112 3.47 -47.03 -2.01
CA GLU A 112 4.93 -47.19 -2.12
C GLU A 112 5.63 -45.84 -2.35
N GLN A 113 5.20 -45.08 -3.36
CA GLN A 113 5.77 -43.76 -3.69
C GLN A 113 5.65 -42.80 -2.52
N LEU A 114 4.52 -42.87 -1.85
CA LEU A 114 4.24 -42.01 -0.73
C LEU A 114 5.27 -42.20 0.40
N LYS A 115 5.94 -43.37 0.56
CA LYS A 115 6.90 -43.65 1.66
C LYS A 115 8.02 -42.61 1.77
N ASP A 116 8.37 -42.01 0.64
CA ASP A 116 9.36 -40.95 0.55
C ASP A 116 8.74 -39.56 0.35
N MET A 117 7.45 -39.40 0.62
CA MET A 117 6.74 -38.13 0.47
C MET A 117 6.39 -37.47 1.82
N VAL A 118 6.36 -36.15 1.79
CA VAL A 118 5.99 -35.26 2.88
C VAL A 118 4.67 -34.57 2.52
N THR A 119 3.74 -34.52 3.46
CA THR A 119 2.45 -33.83 3.33
C THR A 119 2.48 -32.49 4.05
N PHE A 120 2.12 -31.44 3.34
CA PHE A 120 1.95 -30.09 3.84
C PHE A 120 0.47 -29.75 3.91
N TYR A 121 0.04 -29.25 5.07
CA TYR A 121 -1.30 -28.76 5.32
C TYR A 121 -1.23 -27.24 5.38
N LEU A 122 -1.81 -26.60 4.37
CA LEU A 122 -1.81 -25.15 4.22
C LEU A 122 -3.20 -24.62 4.57
N GLY A 123 -3.28 -23.50 5.27
CA GLY A 123 -4.55 -22.87 5.59
C GLY A 123 -5.38 -22.50 4.36
N CYS A 124 -6.69 -22.37 4.57
CA CYS A 124 -7.67 -22.20 3.49
C CYS A 124 -8.66 -21.05 3.76
N SER A 125 -9.10 -20.40 2.67
CA SER A 125 -9.98 -19.24 2.62
C SER A 125 -11.44 -19.47 3.06
N PHE A 126 -11.92 -20.71 3.20
CA PHE A 126 -13.31 -20.98 3.64
C PHE A 126 -13.65 -20.36 5.00
N SER A 127 -12.66 -20.09 5.85
CA SER A 127 -12.87 -19.37 7.11
C SER A 127 -13.17 -17.89 6.91
N SER A 128 -12.61 -17.27 5.88
CA SER A 128 -12.81 -15.86 5.56
C SER A 128 -14.22 -15.59 5.03
N GLU A 129 -14.78 -16.47 4.21
CA GLU A 129 -16.16 -16.33 3.69
C GLU A 129 -17.19 -16.28 4.81
N LYS A 130 -17.08 -17.20 5.78
CA LYS A 130 -18.01 -17.20 6.93
C LYS A 130 -17.87 -15.95 7.78
N ALA A 131 -16.66 -15.44 7.97
CA ALA A 131 -16.44 -14.21 8.72
C ALA A 131 -17.08 -13.00 8.03
N ILE A 132 -16.92 -12.90 6.70
CA ILE A 132 -17.55 -11.89 5.85
C ILE A 132 -19.08 -11.99 5.95
N GLN A 133 -19.64 -13.19 5.85
CA GLN A 133 -21.10 -13.40 5.95
C GLN A 133 -21.64 -13.06 7.35
N LYS A 134 -20.94 -13.44 8.42
CA LYS A 134 -21.32 -13.09 9.81
C LYS A 134 -21.28 -11.59 10.06
N ALA A 135 -20.41 -10.85 9.36
CA ALA A 135 -20.38 -9.39 9.37
C ALA A 135 -21.51 -8.76 8.54
N GLY A 136 -22.46 -9.55 8.02
CA GLY A 136 -23.61 -9.08 7.24
C GLY A 136 -23.24 -8.62 5.82
N ILE A 137 -22.09 -9.05 5.30
CA ILE A 137 -21.59 -8.66 3.99
C ILE A 137 -22.07 -9.68 2.94
N PRO A 138 -22.68 -9.23 1.83
CA PRO A 138 -23.14 -10.14 0.79
C PRO A 138 -21.94 -10.83 0.13
N ILE A 139 -22.14 -12.09 -0.26
CA ILE A 139 -21.12 -12.89 -0.95
C ILE A 139 -21.68 -13.27 -2.31
N ARG A 140 -21.29 -12.51 -3.34
CA ARG A 140 -21.90 -12.57 -4.68
C ARG A 140 -21.82 -13.94 -5.32
N ASN A 141 -20.70 -14.66 -5.18
CA ASN A 141 -20.58 -16.00 -5.74
C ASN A 141 -21.57 -17.00 -5.10
N ILE A 142 -21.87 -16.85 -3.81
CA ILE A 142 -22.89 -17.67 -3.13
C ILE A 142 -24.30 -17.32 -3.63
N GLU A 143 -24.61 -16.02 -3.78
CA GLU A 143 -25.88 -15.54 -4.33
C GLU A 143 -26.10 -16.06 -5.76
N GLN A 144 -25.03 -16.07 -6.57
CA GLN A 144 -25.01 -16.50 -7.97
C GLN A 144 -24.81 -18.02 -8.15
N LYS A 145 -24.63 -18.77 -7.06
CA LYS A 145 -24.41 -20.23 -7.05
C LYS A 145 -23.22 -20.69 -7.91
N CYS A 146 -22.14 -19.93 -7.88
CA CYS A 146 -20.89 -20.22 -8.60
C CYS A 146 -19.69 -20.24 -7.66
N ASN A 147 -18.56 -20.77 -8.14
CA ASN A 147 -17.31 -20.76 -7.40
C ASN A 147 -16.69 -19.35 -7.42
N ALA A 148 -15.83 -19.05 -6.44
CA ALA A 148 -15.21 -17.74 -6.36
C ALA A 148 -14.19 -17.52 -7.50
N SER A 149 -14.22 -16.36 -8.14
CA SER A 149 -13.27 -15.99 -9.19
C SER A 149 -11.86 -15.86 -8.63
N THR A 150 -10.91 -16.59 -9.22
CA THR A 150 -9.53 -16.64 -8.76
C THR A 150 -8.58 -16.36 -9.95
N TYR A 151 -7.60 -15.50 -9.73
CA TYR A 151 -6.75 -14.90 -10.76
C TYR A 151 -5.27 -15.03 -10.43
N LYS A 152 -4.45 -15.29 -11.44
CA LYS A 152 -3.00 -15.13 -11.40
C LYS A 152 -2.69 -13.64 -11.54
N THR A 153 -1.87 -13.12 -10.63
CA THR A 153 -1.44 -11.72 -10.67
C THR A 153 -0.12 -11.58 -11.43
N SER A 154 0.32 -10.34 -11.65
CA SER A 154 1.70 -10.02 -12.06
C SER A 154 2.68 -9.96 -10.88
N VAL A 155 2.21 -10.15 -9.64
CA VAL A 155 3.03 -10.02 -8.42
C VAL A 155 3.80 -11.32 -8.17
N PRO A 156 5.15 -11.33 -8.23
CA PRO A 156 5.93 -12.55 -8.02
C PRO A 156 6.00 -12.93 -6.53
N CYS A 157 5.92 -14.22 -6.24
CA CYS A 157 6.26 -14.75 -4.92
C CYS A 157 7.78 -14.72 -4.68
N ASN A 158 8.18 -14.71 -3.41
CA ASN A 158 9.59 -14.87 -3.02
C ASN A 158 10.04 -16.28 -3.39
N SER A 159 10.91 -16.38 -4.39
CA SER A 159 11.35 -17.66 -4.95
C SER A 159 12.34 -18.35 -4.02
N ILE A 160 12.26 -19.68 -3.94
CA ILE A 160 13.19 -20.52 -3.19
C ILE A 160 13.51 -21.76 -4.03
N SER A 161 14.78 -21.92 -4.41
CA SER A 161 15.22 -23.06 -5.22
C SER A 161 14.35 -23.18 -6.48
N MET A 162 13.77 -24.35 -6.76
CA MET A 162 12.85 -24.55 -7.89
C MET A 162 11.45 -23.97 -7.70
N PHE A 163 11.05 -23.56 -6.50
CA PHE A 163 9.72 -23.02 -6.23
C PHE A 163 9.66 -21.53 -6.55
N HIS A 164 8.92 -21.21 -7.61
CA HIS A 164 8.68 -19.85 -8.08
C HIS A 164 7.31 -19.81 -8.77
N CYS A 165 6.55 -18.75 -8.54
CA CYS A 165 5.26 -18.49 -9.21
C CYS A 165 4.84 -17.05 -8.94
N ASN A 166 3.80 -16.59 -9.64
CA ASN A 166 3.10 -15.37 -9.25
C ASN A 166 2.04 -15.69 -8.19
N LEU A 167 1.78 -14.70 -7.33
CA LEU A 167 0.71 -14.74 -6.35
C LEU A 167 -0.63 -14.95 -7.07
N VAL A 168 -1.42 -15.88 -6.53
CA VAL A 168 -2.80 -16.11 -6.95
C VAL A 168 -3.74 -15.53 -5.92
N VAL A 169 -4.79 -14.85 -6.39
CA VAL A 169 -5.75 -14.14 -5.54
C VAL A 169 -7.17 -14.58 -5.82
N THR A 170 -8.00 -14.62 -4.79
CA THR A 170 -9.46 -14.76 -4.95
C THR A 170 -10.09 -13.38 -4.82
N MET A 171 -10.90 -13.00 -5.80
CA MET A 171 -11.63 -11.74 -5.83
C MET A 171 -13.04 -11.93 -5.27
N ARG A 172 -13.51 -10.99 -4.46
CA ARG A 172 -14.93 -10.88 -4.08
C ARG A 172 -15.42 -9.45 -4.29
N PRO A 173 -16.59 -9.25 -4.92
CA PRO A 173 -17.25 -7.96 -4.94
C PRO A 173 -17.77 -7.62 -3.54
N ILE A 174 -17.42 -6.45 -3.01
CA ILE A 174 -17.85 -5.97 -1.70
C ILE A 174 -18.43 -4.55 -1.85
N PRO A 175 -19.64 -4.26 -1.35
CA PRO A 175 -20.16 -2.90 -1.34
C PRO A 175 -19.18 -1.92 -0.68
N GLU A 176 -18.97 -0.73 -1.27
CA GLU A 176 -18.00 0.26 -0.77
C GLU A 176 -18.19 0.55 0.74
N SER A 177 -19.44 0.69 1.18
CA SER A 177 -19.80 0.93 2.59
C SER A 177 -19.45 -0.21 3.55
N LYS A 178 -19.12 -1.40 3.04
CA LYS A 178 -18.79 -2.60 3.82
C LYS A 178 -17.29 -2.98 3.75
N LEU A 179 -16.46 -2.20 3.07
CA LEU A 179 -15.01 -2.47 2.95
C LEU A 179 -14.33 -2.57 4.33
N GLY A 180 -14.57 -1.60 5.21
CA GLY A 180 -14.01 -1.60 6.57
C GLY A 180 -14.41 -2.84 7.37
N ALA A 181 -15.69 -3.25 7.28
CA ALA A 181 -16.20 -4.45 7.93
C ALA A 181 -15.56 -5.73 7.35
N ALA A 182 -15.34 -5.80 6.03
CA ALA A 182 -14.70 -6.95 5.37
C ALA A 182 -13.24 -7.12 5.82
N VAL A 183 -12.51 -6.00 5.90
CA VAL A 183 -11.12 -5.99 6.40
C VAL A 183 -11.11 -6.42 7.87
N LEU A 184 -11.91 -5.80 8.73
CA LEU A 184 -12.00 -6.15 10.15
C LEU A 184 -12.32 -7.64 10.37
N ALA A 185 -13.28 -8.18 9.62
CA ALA A 185 -13.70 -9.58 9.74
C ALA A 185 -12.60 -10.58 9.36
N THR A 186 -11.64 -10.18 8.52
CA THR A 186 -10.63 -11.09 7.96
C THR A 186 -9.22 -10.87 8.51
N SER A 187 -8.89 -9.67 9.02
CA SER A 187 -7.55 -9.31 9.52
C SER A 187 -6.99 -10.25 10.59
N GLY A 188 -7.85 -10.75 11.48
CA GLY A 188 -7.45 -11.68 12.55
C GLY A 188 -7.19 -13.12 12.08
N LEU A 189 -7.60 -13.48 10.85
CA LEU A 189 -7.55 -14.85 10.34
C LEU A 189 -6.24 -15.13 9.59
N LYS A 190 -5.08 -14.89 10.22
CA LYS A 190 -3.76 -15.04 9.57
C LYS A 190 -3.52 -16.44 8.98
N GLU A 191 -4.02 -17.47 9.65
CA GLU A 191 -3.97 -18.87 9.20
C GLU A 191 -4.96 -19.19 8.06
N ALA A 192 -5.79 -18.24 7.64
CA ALA A 192 -6.72 -18.34 6.51
C ALA A 192 -6.54 -17.14 5.56
N HIS A 193 -5.28 -16.81 5.25
CA HIS A 193 -4.84 -15.71 4.39
C HIS A 193 -5.04 -14.29 4.92
N GLY A 194 -5.74 -14.07 6.04
CA GLY A 194 -5.83 -12.78 6.74
C GLY A 194 -6.57 -11.67 5.97
N ALA A 195 -6.18 -10.41 6.21
CA ALA A 195 -6.73 -9.22 5.56
C ALA A 195 -6.55 -9.25 4.02
N PRO A 196 -7.38 -8.50 3.26
CA PRO A 196 -7.18 -8.30 1.83
C PRO A 196 -5.76 -7.83 1.50
N ILE A 197 -5.29 -8.20 0.31
CA ILE A 197 -3.99 -7.78 -0.22
C ILE A 197 -4.14 -6.62 -1.21
N HIS A 198 -5.35 -6.39 -1.74
CA HIS A 198 -5.65 -5.28 -2.63
C HIS A 198 -7.16 -4.98 -2.63
N ILE A 199 -7.51 -3.71 -2.80
CA ILE A 199 -8.88 -3.20 -2.86
C ILE A 199 -8.93 -2.12 -3.96
N GLY A 200 -9.79 -2.32 -4.95
CA GLY A 200 -9.92 -1.41 -6.09
C GLY A 200 -9.50 -2.07 -7.41
N ASP A 201 -8.88 -1.29 -8.28
CA ASP A 201 -8.66 -1.60 -9.68
C ASP A 201 -7.82 -2.88 -9.92
N PRO A 202 -8.35 -3.88 -10.64
CA PRO A 202 -7.65 -5.15 -10.88
C PRO A 202 -6.36 -4.99 -11.69
N GLY A 203 -6.22 -3.94 -12.50
CA GLY A 203 -5.04 -3.66 -13.31
C GLY A 203 -3.79 -3.43 -12.48
N LEU A 204 -3.93 -2.93 -11.24
CA LEU A 204 -2.83 -2.79 -10.28
C LEU A 204 -2.26 -4.14 -9.80
N LEU A 205 -2.97 -5.24 -10.04
CA LEU A 205 -2.48 -6.62 -9.86
C LEU A 205 -2.13 -7.32 -11.19
N GLY A 206 -2.17 -6.61 -12.32
CA GLY A 206 -1.99 -7.18 -13.65
C GLY A 206 -3.19 -7.98 -14.17
N ILE A 207 -4.38 -7.79 -13.59
CA ILE A 207 -5.61 -8.47 -14.01
C ILE A 207 -6.38 -7.53 -14.94
N HIS A 208 -6.49 -7.90 -16.22
CA HIS A 208 -7.10 -7.04 -17.25
C HIS A 208 -8.59 -7.29 -17.50
N ASP A 209 -9.11 -8.47 -17.15
CA ASP A 209 -10.48 -8.87 -17.48
C ASP A 209 -11.08 -9.75 -16.36
N LEU A 210 -11.93 -9.16 -15.52
CA LEU A 210 -12.63 -9.87 -14.44
C LEU A 210 -13.69 -10.87 -14.94
N SER A 211 -14.00 -10.91 -16.24
CA SER A 211 -14.90 -11.93 -16.78
C SER A 211 -14.19 -13.26 -17.08
N LYS A 212 -12.85 -13.29 -17.00
CA LYS A 212 -12.02 -14.45 -17.34
C LYS A 212 -11.10 -14.85 -16.18
N PRO A 213 -11.64 -15.44 -15.11
CA PRO A 213 -10.80 -15.97 -14.04
C PRO A 213 -9.94 -17.14 -14.54
N ASP A 214 -8.70 -17.23 -14.06
CA ASP A 214 -7.81 -18.38 -14.29
C ASP A 214 -8.35 -19.66 -13.65
N TYR A 215 -9.10 -19.50 -12.54
CA TYR A 215 -9.68 -20.58 -11.75
C TYR A 215 -11.06 -20.18 -11.20
N GLY A 216 -11.97 -21.15 -11.13
CA GLY A 216 -13.33 -20.93 -10.66
C GLY A 216 -14.23 -20.35 -11.75
N ASP A 217 -15.28 -19.66 -11.34
CA ASP A 217 -16.30 -19.12 -12.23
C ASP A 217 -16.27 -17.58 -12.22
N PRO A 218 -16.69 -16.92 -13.31
CA PRO A 218 -16.86 -15.47 -13.31
C PRO A 218 -17.99 -15.05 -12.36
N VAL A 219 -17.74 -14.01 -11.56
CA VAL A 219 -18.69 -13.46 -10.60
C VAL A 219 -19.05 -12.04 -11.01
N HIS A 220 -20.34 -11.76 -11.18
CA HIS A 220 -20.81 -10.44 -11.56
C HIS A 220 -20.86 -9.49 -10.35
N LEU A 221 -20.33 -8.28 -10.52
CA LEU A 221 -20.41 -7.20 -9.54
C LEU A 221 -21.79 -6.53 -9.62
N HIS A 222 -22.34 -6.09 -8.48
CA HIS A 222 -23.48 -5.18 -8.47
C HIS A 222 -23.01 -3.71 -8.52
N PRO A 223 -23.86 -2.76 -8.94
CA PRO A 223 -23.55 -1.33 -8.83
C PRO A 223 -23.13 -0.95 -7.40
N GLY A 224 -21.98 -0.28 -7.26
CA GLY A 224 -21.39 0.11 -5.97
C GLY A 224 -20.57 -0.99 -5.27
N ASP A 225 -20.45 -2.18 -5.84
CA ASP A 225 -19.47 -3.17 -5.39
C ASP A 225 -18.07 -2.79 -5.87
N ILE A 226 -17.09 -2.92 -4.97
CA ILE A 226 -15.67 -2.76 -5.23
C ILE A 226 -15.03 -4.15 -5.27
N PRO A 227 -14.17 -4.47 -6.26
CA PRO A 227 -13.43 -5.72 -6.26
C PRO A 227 -12.38 -5.72 -5.13
N VAL A 228 -12.43 -6.75 -4.28
CA VAL A 228 -11.50 -6.94 -3.17
C VAL A 228 -10.80 -8.28 -3.31
N PHE A 229 -9.47 -8.28 -3.14
CA PHE A 229 -8.62 -9.43 -3.41
C PHE A 229 -7.97 -9.94 -2.14
N TRP A 230 -8.06 -11.26 -1.93
CA TRP A 230 -7.33 -11.98 -0.87
C TRP A 230 -6.34 -12.94 -1.50
N ALA A 231 -5.22 -13.17 -0.83
CA ALA A 231 -4.30 -14.23 -1.22
C ALA A 231 -5.02 -15.60 -1.22
N SER A 232 -4.64 -16.47 -2.16
CA SER A 232 -5.27 -17.78 -2.35
C SER A 232 -4.26 -18.91 -2.23
N GLY A 233 -4.67 -20.01 -1.59
CA GLY A 233 -3.90 -21.25 -1.51
C GLY A 233 -3.62 -21.90 -2.88
N VAL A 234 -4.33 -21.48 -3.94
CA VAL A 234 -4.03 -21.88 -5.33
C VAL A 234 -2.62 -21.46 -5.76
N THR A 235 -2.01 -20.46 -5.10
CA THR A 235 -0.59 -20.12 -5.24
C THR A 235 0.31 -21.35 -5.01
N GLY A 236 -0.07 -22.25 -4.10
CA GLY A 236 0.67 -23.48 -3.84
C GLY A 236 0.60 -24.43 -5.03
N VAL A 237 -0.55 -24.49 -5.72
CA VAL A 237 -0.72 -25.30 -6.93
C VAL A 237 0.16 -24.78 -8.07
N GLU A 238 0.22 -23.46 -8.27
CA GLU A 238 1.13 -22.85 -9.25
C GLU A 238 2.60 -23.15 -8.95
N ALA A 239 3.01 -23.07 -7.69
CA ALA A 239 4.37 -23.41 -7.29
C ALA A 239 4.71 -24.87 -7.63
N ILE A 240 3.75 -25.79 -7.48
CA ILE A 240 3.92 -27.21 -7.83
C ILE A 240 4.03 -27.41 -9.35
N ILE A 241 3.15 -26.77 -10.13
CA ILE A 241 3.21 -26.78 -11.60
C ILE A 241 4.60 -26.31 -12.06
N ASN A 242 5.09 -25.19 -11.53
CA ASN A 242 6.36 -24.59 -11.93
C ASN A 242 7.59 -25.34 -11.43
N SER A 243 7.49 -26.04 -10.29
CA SER A 243 8.58 -26.87 -9.75
C SER A 243 8.99 -28.02 -10.69
N ARG A 244 8.05 -28.45 -11.55
CA ARG A 244 8.20 -29.63 -12.42
C ARG A 244 8.70 -30.88 -11.68
N ALA A 245 8.30 -31.03 -10.42
CA ALA A 245 8.61 -32.21 -9.62
C ALA A 245 8.17 -33.50 -10.37
N PRO A 246 8.95 -34.60 -10.31
CA PRO A 246 8.59 -35.85 -11.01
C PRO A 246 7.21 -36.36 -10.64
N LEU A 247 6.83 -36.22 -9.36
CA LEU A 247 5.51 -36.58 -8.87
C LEU A 247 5.13 -35.67 -7.69
N ALA A 248 3.93 -35.10 -7.75
CA ALA A 248 3.32 -34.35 -6.66
C ALA A 248 1.82 -34.60 -6.61
N PHE A 249 1.22 -34.41 -5.43
CA PHE A 249 -0.23 -34.45 -5.27
C PHE A 249 -0.74 -33.20 -4.56
N THR A 250 -1.92 -32.74 -4.96
CA THR A 250 -2.66 -31.70 -4.21
C THR A 250 -4.10 -32.15 -3.99
N ASN A 251 -4.86 -31.45 -3.15
CA ASN A 251 -6.32 -31.55 -3.27
C ASN A 251 -6.80 -30.92 -4.58
N SER A 252 -7.95 -31.36 -5.08
CA SER A 252 -8.66 -30.63 -6.15
C SER A 252 -9.21 -29.31 -5.60
N PRO A 253 -9.40 -28.28 -6.46
CA PRO A 253 -10.11 -27.07 -6.08
C PRO A 253 -11.41 -27.38 -5.32
N ASP A 254 -11.67 -26.64 -4.25
CA ASP A 254 -12.83 -26.79 -3.36
C ASP A 254 -13.01 -28.16 -2.67
N CYS A 255 -12.04 -29.07 -2.78
CA CYS A 255 -12.03 -30.39 -2.15
C CYS A 255 -11.03 -30.47 -0.98
N THR A 256 -11.03 -29.47 -0.11
CA THR A 256 -10.02 -29.31 0.95
C THR A 256 -10.17 -30.34 2.07
N PHE A 257 -9.08 -30.57 2.79
CA PHE A 257 -9.06 -31.48 3.94
C PHE A 257 -9.73 -30.84 5.15
N ILE A 258 -10.69 -31.54 5.77
CA ILE A 258 -11.41 -31.06 6.96
C ILE A 258 -10.64 -31.47 8.22
N THR A 259 -10.19 -30.52 9.03
CA THR A 259 -9.40 -30.78 10.25
C THR A 259 -10.29 -30.88 11.49
N ASP A 260 -9.74 -31.41 12.59
CA ASP A 260 -10.32 -31.36 13.94
C ASP A 260 -9.96 -30.06 14.67
N LEU A 261 -9.16 -29.18 14.05
CA LEU A 261 -8.84 -27.88 14.65
C LEU A 261 -10.07 -26.99 14.62
N GLU A 262 -10.55 -26.61 15.79
CA GLU A 262 -11.54 -25.55 15.90
C GLU A 262 -10.98 -24.24 15.37
N LYS A 263 -11.86 -23.46 14.76
CA LYS A 263 -11.59 -22.06 14.48
C LYS A 263 -11.49 -21.38 15.85
N GLY A 264 -10.28 -20.94 16.21
CA GLY A 264 -10.12 -20.16 17.43
C GLY A 264 -11.11 -19.00 17.44
N ASN A 265 -11.73 -18.74 18.60
CA ASN A 265 -12.40 -17.46 18.84
C ASN A 265 -11.31 -16.40 18.77
N VAL A 266 -11.11 -15.81 17.60
CA VAL A 266 -10.24 -14.66 17.46
C VAL A 266 -10.92 -13.51 18.19
N ARG A 267 -10.61 -13.38 19.48
CA ARG A 267 -10.65 -12.06 20.11
C ARG A 267 -9.64 -11.25 19.32
N SER A 268 -10.10 -10.22 18.62
CA SER A 268 -9.21 -9.23 18.00
C SER A 268 -8.44 -8.57 19.14
N SER A 269 -7.29 -9.14 19.49
CA SER A 269 -6.30 -8.47 20.33
C SER A 269 -5.55 -7.39 19.54
N GLY A 270 -5.82 -7.27 18.23
CA GLY A 270 -5.33 -6.22 17.36
C GLY A 270 -6.37 -5.12 17.14
N GLU A 271 -5.87 -3.91 16.99
CA GLU A 271 -6.60 -2.67 16.75
C GLU A 271 -7.44 -2.74 15.47
N ALA A 272 -8.58 -2.03 15.46
CA ALA A 272 -9.48 -2.02 14.32
C ALA A 272 -8.78 -1.41 13.09
N PRO A 273 -8.68 -2.13 11.96
CA PRO A 273 -8.16 -1.58 10.71
C PRO A 273 -9.15 -0.58 10.09
N GLN A 274 -8.62 0.43 9.43
CA GLN A 274 -9.36 1.42 8.66
C GLN A 274 -9.03 1.29 7.17
N VAL A 275 -9.99 1.61 6.31
CA VAL A 275 -9.84 1.57 4.85
C VAL A 275 -10.06 2.98 4.31
N HIS A 276 -9.12 3.46 3.49
CA HIS A 276 -9.11 4.82 2.95
C HIS A 276 -8.99 4.78 1.43
N CYS A 277 -9.83 5.53 0.72
CA CYS A 277 -9.69 5.74 -0.71
C CYS A 277 -8.53 6.71 -0.96
N ILE A 278 -7.54 6.29 -1.75
CA ILE A 278 -6.33 7.08 -2.03
C ILE A 278 -6.22 7.53 -3.49
N SER A 279 -7.00 6.92 -4.39
CA SER A 279 -7.18 7.40 -5.76
C SER A 279 -8.55 6.96 -6.28
N ARG A 280 -9.15 7.76 -7.17
CA ARG A 280 -10.38 7.44 -7.88
C ARG A 280 -10.13 6.88 -9.28
N GLU A 281 -9.00 7.23 -9.89
CA GLU A 281 -8.62 6.81 -11.24
C GLU A 281 -7.11 6.47 -11.32
N PRO A 282 -6.74 5.17 -11.31
CA PRO A 282 -7.61 4.03 -11.06
C PRO A 282 -8.11 4.01 -9.61
N LEU A 283 -9.30 3.44 -9.39
CA LEU A 283 -9.88 3.36 -8.04
C LEU A 283 -8.97 2.51 -7.15
N HIS A 284 -8.49 3.09 -6.05
CA HIS A 284 -7.51 2.41 -5.21
C HIS A 284 -7.71 2.79 -3.74
N PHE A 285 -7.73 1.77 -2.89
CA PHE A 285 -7.81 1.93 -1.44
C PHE A 285 -6.55 1.43 -0.74
N SER A 286 -6.32 1.95 0.46
CA SER A 286 -5.25 1.57 1.38
C SER A 286 -5.82 1.15 2.73
N ILE A 287 -5.03 0.40 3.50
CA ILE A 287 -5.42 -0.10 4.83
C ILE A 287 -4.39 0.34 5.86
N VAL A 288 -4.84 0.77 7.04
CA VAL A 288 -3.99 1.20 8.17
C VAL A 288 -4.63 0.80 9.50
N SER A 289 -3.87 0.66 10.59
CA SER A 289 -4.46 0.50 11.92
C SER A 289 -5.06 1.81 12.43
N ALA A 290 -6.09 1.73 13.28
CA ALA A 290 -6.67 2.91 13.91
C ALA A 290 -5.64 3.73 14.72
N GLU A 291 -4.68 3.09 15.40
CA GLU A 291 -3.63 3.80 16.16
C GLU A 291 -2.68 4.56 15.23
N ALA A 292 -2.22 3.94 14.14
CA ALA A 292 -1.35 4.61 13.18
C ALA A 292 -2.07 5.78 12.50
N ALA A 293 -3.34 5.60 12.11
CA ALA A 293 -4.16 6.70 11.60
C ALA A 293 -4.30 7.83 12.63
N GLN A 294 -4.54 7.50 13.91
CA GLN A 294 -4.65 8.49 14.97
C GLN A 294 -3.34 9.26 15.19
N LYS A 295 -2.19 8.58 15.19
CA LYS A 295 -0.87 9.23 15.27
C LYS A 295 -0.67 10.23 14.14
N ILE A 296 -1.04 9.87 12.91
CA ILE A 296 -0.92 10.75 11.74
C ILE A 296 -1.89 11.94 11.84
N ASN A 297 -3.12 11.72 12.30
CA ASN A 297 -4.08 12.81 12.55
C ASN A 297 -3.58 13.78 13.65
N THR A 298 -2.87 13.27 14.65
CA THR A 298 -2.20 14.11 15.65
C THR A 298 -1.10 14.96 15.01
N LEU A 299 -0.26 14.38 14.13
CA LEU A 299 0.75 15.14 13.37
C LEU A 299 0.10 16.26 12.54
N GLU A 300 -0.98 15.97 11.82
CA GLU A 300 -1.75 16.96 11.03
C GLU A 300 -2.27 18.10 11.92
N THR A 301 -2.77 17.77 13.12
CA THR A 301 -3.24 18.78 14.07
C THR A 301 -2.10 19.66 14.59
N LEU A 302 -0.93 19.06 14.88
CA LEU A 302 0.24 19.77 15.40
C LEU A 302 0.80 20.77 14.39
N ILE A 303 0.93 20.37 13.12
CA ILE A 303 1.45 21.27 12.09
C ILE A 303 0.45 22.37 11.73
N GLY A 304 -0.84 22.15 11.95
CA GLY A 304 -1.91 23.10 11.63
C GLY A 304 -2.10 24.23 12.66
N ILE A 305 -1.12 24.48 13.54
CA ILE A 305 -1.08 25.70 14.38
C ILE A 305 -0.71 26.92 13.52
N ASP A 306 -1.18 28.10 13.88
CA ASP A 306 -0.98 29.33 13.09
C ASP A 306 -0.26 30.43 13.91
N PRO A 307 1.03 30.25 14.22
CA PRO A 307 1.80 31.26 14.95
C PRO A 307 2.01 32.54 14.13
N GLY A 308 1.85 32.47 12.81
CA GLY A 308 1.94 33.62 11.91
C GLY A 308 0.67 34.47 11.85
N GLU A 309 -0.42 34.01 12.49
CA GLU A 309 -1.76 34.61 12.46
C GLU A 309 -2.27 34.88 11.03
N ARG A 310 -1.99 33.95 10.11
CA ARG A 310 -2.32 34.07 8.69
C ARG A 310 -3.79 33.80 8.40
N GLY A 311 -4.50 33.09 9.28
CA GLY A 311 -5.86 32.62 9.10
C GLY A 311 -5.95 31.19 8.55
N ILE A 312 -4.85 30.43 8.54
CA ILE A 312 -4.79 29.10 7.91
C ILE A 312 -5.68 28.06 8.59
N GLY A 313 -6.10 28.31 9.83
CA GLY A 313 -7.01 27.43 10.57
C GLY A 313 -8.32 27.18 9.80
N HIS A 314 -8.75 28.13 8.96
CA HIS A 314 -9.92 28.01 8.09
C HIS A 314 -9.69 27.19 6.82
N LEU A 315 -8.43 26.97 6.43
CA LEU A 315 -8.05 26.22 5.24
C LEU A 315 -7.93 24.72 5.52
N ARG A 316 -7.79 24.33 6.80
CA ARG A 316 -7.53 22.94 7.20
C ARG A 316 -8.68 22.02 6.79
N ARG A 317 -8.31 20.89 6.19
CA ARG A 317 -9.18 19.75 5.91
C ARG A 317 -8.62 18.54 6.63
N GLN A 318 -9.50 17.79 7.31
CA GLN A 318 -9.08 16.64 8.12
C GLN A 318 -8.74 15.43 7.24
N GLY A 319 -7.65 14.75 7.54
CA GLY A 319 -7.25 13.49 6.91
C GLY A 319 -6.48 13.64 5.60
N GLU A 320 -6.10 14.86 5.21
CA GLU A 320 -5.33 15.12 3.98
C GLU A 320 -3.91 14.56 4.12
N LEU A 321 -3.27 14.73 5.28
CA LEU A 321 -1.94 14.15 5.58
C LEU A 321 -1.99 12.61 5.54
N LEU A 322 -3.04 12.02 6.13
CA LEU A 322 -3.21 10.56 6.11
C LEU A 322 -3.41 10.04 4.69
N GLY A 323 -4.28 10.67 3.90
CA GLY A 323 -4.51 10.31 2.50
C GLY A 323 -3.24 10.40 1.66
N ALA A 324 -2.54 11.54 1.74
CA ALA A 324 -1.29 11.79 1.03
C ALA A 324 -0.22 10.73 1.37
N CYS A 325 0.01 10.46 2.66
CA CYS A 325 1.02 9.49 3.08
C CYS A 325 0.64 8.05 2.73
N LEU A 326 -0.65 7.69 2.74
CA LEU A 326 -1.12 6.37 2.29
C LEU A 326 -0.98 6.18 0.77
N ALA A 327 -1.14 7.24 -0.03
CA ALA A 327 -0.86 7.21 -1.46
C ALA A 327 0.65 7.10 -1.74
N MET A 328 1.43 7.97 -1.10
CA MET A 328 2.89 8.04 -1.24
C MET A 328 3.60 6.77 -0.73
N SER A 329 3.05 6.10 0.29
CA SER A 329 3.60 4.82 0.76
C SER A 329 3.45 3.70 -0.27
N GLN A 330 2.47 3.80 -1.19
CA GLN A 330 2.26 2.86 -2.29
C GLN A 330 3.01 3.25 -3.58
N ALA A 331 3.38 4.52 -3.75
CA ALA A 331 4.17 5.02 -4.87
C ALA A 331 5.57 4.39 -4.93
N GLY A 332 6.01 3.92 -6.10
CA GLY A 332 7.39 3.51 -6.36
C GLY A 332 8.32 4.69 -6.67
N SER A 333 7.80 5.73 -7.33
CA SER A 333 8.52 6.95 -7.68
C SER A 333 7.77 8.23 -7.32
N VAL A 334 8.49 9.20 -6.77
CA VAL A 334 7.94 10.48 -6.30
C VAL A 334 8.72 11.65 -6.92
N LEU A 335 8.00 12.63 -7.47
CA LEU A 335 8.54 13.90 -7.94
C LEU A 335 8.22 15.00 -6.91
N LEU A 336 9.25 15.62 -6.35
CA LEU A 336 9.11 16.74 -5.42
C LEU A 336 9.33 18.05 -6.17
N THR A 337 8.67 19.12 -5.76
CA THR A 337 9.00 20.49 -6.17
C THR A 337 8.89 21.42 -4.99
N THR A 338 9.76 22.42 -4.94
CA THR A 338 9.81 23.43 -3.89
C THR A 338 10.50 24.68 -4.42
N GLY A 339 10.19 25.83 -3.83
CA GLY A 339 10.82 27.10 -4.14
C GLY A 339 9.80 28.19 -4.37
N PHE A 340 9.88 29.22 -3.53
CA PHE A 340 9.05 30.41 -3.59
C PHE A 340 9.93 31.67 -3.69
N PRO A 341 9.94 32.38 -4.83
CA PRO A 341 10.73 33.59 -4.99
C PRO A 341 10.03 34.81 -4.37
N THR A 342 10.24 35.04 -3.08
CA THR A 342 9.57 36.13 -2.33
C THR A 342 10.31 37.47 -2.42
N HIS A 343 11.63 37.45 -2.64
CA HIS A 343 12.51 38.63 -2.58
C HIS A 343 13.18 38.91 -3.92
N TYR A 344 12.42 39.35 -4.92
CA TYR A 344 12.89 39.58 -6.30
C TYR A 344 14.05 40.60 -6.45
N SER A 345 14.33 41.41 -5.43
CA SER A 345 15.48 42.34 -5.41
C SER A 345 16.75 41.73 -4.81
N GLN A 346 16.69 40.48 -4.33
CA GLN A 346 17.79 39.76 -3.71
C GLN A 346 18.23 38.60 -4.61
N GLN A 347 19.48 38.15 -4.41
CA GLN A 347 20.01 36.95 -5.05
C GLN A 347 20.55 36.00 -3.96
N PRO A 348 20.08 34.74 -3.91
CA PRO A 348 18.88 34.22 -4.56
C PRO A 348 17.57 34.92 -4.08
N PRO A 349 16.50 34.98 -4.92
CA PRO A 349 15.20 35.49 -4.51
C PRO A 349 14.34 34.47 -3.74
N GLU A 350 14.72 33.19 -3.76
CA GLU A 350 14.06 32.10 -3.04
C GLU A 350 14.08 32.30 -1.51
N GLU A 351 13.01 31.87 -0.85
CA GLU A 351 12.94 31.82 0.60
C GLU A 351 13.32 30.45 1.19
N ASN A 352 13.45 30.42 2.51
CA ASN A 352 13.89 29.26 3.28
C ASN A 352 12.76 28.34 3.78
N ASP A 353 11.49 28.72 3.55
CA ASP A 353 10.37 27.77 3.70
C ASP A 353 10.21 26.93 2.43
N GLY A 354 10.00 25.63 2.60
CA GLY A 354 9.93 24.64 1.53
C GLY A 354 11.13 23.69 1.44
N PRO A 355 12.35 24.17 1.13
CA PRO A 355 13.49 23.29 0.85
C PRO A 355 13.81 22.32 2.00
N PRO A 356 13.85 22.73 3.28
CA PRO A 356 14.02 21.79 4.39
C PRO A 356 12.96 20.69 4.45
N GLY A 357 11.67 21.04 4.30
CA GLY A 357 10.57 20.09 4.26
C GLY A 357 10.69 19.11 3.09
N ALA A 358 11.03 19.61 1.89
CA ALA A 358 11.26 18.78 0.70
C ALA A 358 12.39 17.77 0.93
N LEU A 359 13.50 18.20 1.54
CA LEU A 359 14.65 17.34 1.84
C LEU A 359 14.32 16.29 2.92
N ALA A 360 13.50 16.62 3.92
CA ALA A 360 13.03 15.67 4.92
C ALA A 360 12.16 14.56 4.30
N ILE A 361 11.23 14.93 3.40
CA ILE A 361 10.45 13.96 2.63
C ILE A 361 11.39 13.08 1.81
N ALA A 362 12.32 13.67 1.07
CA ALA A 362 13.24 12.93 0.22
C ALA A 362 14.15 11.97 1.02
N ALA A 363 14.64 12.38 2.19
CA ALA A 363 15.42 11.53 3.08
C ALA A 363 14.63 10.29 3.51
N MET A 364 13.37 10.47 3.92
CA MET A 364 12.48 9.36 4.30
C MET A 364 12.19 8.45 3.11
N LEU A 365 11.88 9.00 1.94
CA LEU A 365 11.63 8.22 0.73
C LEU A 365 12.87 7.41 0.29
N GLN A 366 14.08 7.97 0.39
CA GLN A 366 15.33 7.22 0.16
C GLN A 366 15.51 6.07 1.15
N ALA A 367 15.17 6.27 2.42
CA ALA A 367 15.23 5.23 3.44
C ALA A 367 14.19 4.12 3.21
N LEU A 368 13.05 4.47 2.61
CA LEU A 368 12.01 3.55 2.16
C LEU A 368 12.30 2.91 0.79
N GLU A 369 13.50 3.13 0.23
CA GLU A 369 13.97 2.57 -1.05
C GLU A 369 13.13 2.99 -2.27
N LYS A 370 12.48 4.16 -2.19
CA LYS A 370 11.70 4.74 -3.29
C LYS A 370 12.58 5.59 -4.21
N GLN A 371 12.16 5.72 -5.47
CA GLN A 371 12.79 6.65 -6.40
C GLN A 371 12.27 8.06 -6.12
N VAL A 372 13.17 9.03 -6.07
CA VAL A 372 12.84 10.43 -5.78
C VAL A 372 13.58 11.31 -6.77
N ALA A 373 12.92 12.32 -7.30
CA ALA A 373 13.53 13.41 -8.06
C ALA A 373 12.97 14.75 -7.57
N ILE A 374 13.71 15.83 -7.78
CA ILE A 374 13.23 17.20 -7.55
C ILE A 374 13.10 17.90 -8.90
N VAL A 375 11.98 18.56 -9.16
CA VAL A 375 11.82 19.53 -10.26
C VAL A 375 11.78 20.94 -9.67
N THR A 376 12.57 21.84 -10.25
CA THR A 376 12.65 23.24 -9.84
C THR A 376 12.73 24.15 -11.06
N ASP A 377 12.63 25.46 -10.83
CA ASP A 377 12.81 26.46 -11.88
C ASP A 377 14.21 26.35 -12.49
N HIS A 378 14.31 26.51 -13.80
CA HIS A 378 15.58 26.50 -14.53
C HIS A 378 16.57 27.51 -13.94
N ARG A 379 16.08 28.71 -13.57
CA ARG A 379 16.86 29.76 -12.89
C ARG A 379 17.42 29.30 -11.53
N ALA A 380 16.70 28.43 -10.82
CA ALA A 380 17.04 27.99 -9.48
C ALA A 380 17.83 26.67 -9.44
N LEU A 381 18.18 26.09 -10.60
CA LEU A 381 18.91 24.82 -10.69
C LEU A 381 20.22 24.83 -9.90
N GLU A 382 21.07 25.83 -10.10
CA GLU A 382 22.38 25.90 -9.44
C GLU A 382 22.26 26.09 -7.91
N LEU A 383 21.25 26.85 -7.45
CA LEU A 383 20.99 26.99 -6.02
C LEU A 383 20.55 25.65 -5.43
N ASN A 384 19.54 25.01 -6.01
CA ASN A 384 19.00 23.74 -5.52
C ASN A 384 20.04 22.62 -5.57
N LYS A 385 20.91 22.61 -6.59
CA LYS A 385 22.03 21.68 -6.66
C LYS A 385 22.96 21.84 -5.45
N LYS A 386 23.37 23.07 -5.11
CA LYS A 386 24.19 23.34 -3.91
C LYS A 386 23.47 22.92 -2.62
N ILE A 387 22.18 23.21 -2.49
CA ILE A 387 21.37 22.80 -1.34
C ILE A 387 21.37 21.27 -1.18
N ILE A 388 21.20 20.53 -2.28
CA ILE A 388 21.23 19.05 -2.27
C ILE A 388 22.63 18.53 -1.91
N GLU A 389 23.68 19.14 -2.46
CA GLU A 389 25.07 18.79 -2.15
C GLU A 389 25.39 19.00 -0.67
N GLU A 390 25.00 20.13 -0.10
CA GLU A 390 25.12 20.42 1.33
C GLU A 390 24.32 19.43 2.18
N ALA A 391 23.07 19.13 1.81
CA ALA A 391 22.25 18.15 2.53
C ALA A 391 22.88 16.75 2.57
N VAL A 392 23.61 16.35 1.53
CA VAL A 392 24.40 15.11 1.51
C VAL A 392 25.61 15.22 2.44
N GLN A 393 26.37 16.32 2.36
CA GLN A 393 27.55 16.55 3.21
C GLN A 393 27.20 16.57 4.70
N LEU A 394 26.04 17.13 5.04
CA LEU A 394 25.52 17.21 6.41
C LEU A 394 24.91 15.88 6.91
N GLY A 395 24.81 14.85 6.06
CA GLY A 395 24.22 13.56 6.39
C GLY A 395 22.70 13.58 6.53
N ILE A 396 22.02 14.57 5.95
CA ILE A 396 20.56 14.65 5.90
C ILE A 396 20.03 13.73 4.80
N LEU A 397 20.65 13.80 3.62
CA LEU A 397 20.42 12.86 2.52
C LEU A 397 21.50 11.78 2.50
N LYS A 398 21.09 10.54 2.20
CA LYS A 398 22.03 9.42 2.05
C LYS A 398 22.82 9.52 0.73
N LYS A 399 22.17 10.02 -0.32
CA LYS A 399 22.75 10.20 -1.65
C LYS A 399 22.14 11.43 -2.35
N PRO A 400 22.83 12.03 -3.34
CA PRO A 400 22.24 13.08 -4.16
C PRO A 400 20.94 12.65 -4.83
N ILE A 401 20.03 13.60 -5.03
CA ILE A 401 18.74 13.39 -5.70
C ILE A 401 18.84 13.96 -7.13
N PRO A 402 18.30 13.26 -8.15
CA PRO A 402 18.14 13.82 -9.49
C PRO A 402 17.40 15.15 -9.45
N LEU A 403 18.04 16.20 -9.99
CA LEU A 403 17.47 17.52 -10.13
C LEU A 403 17.07 17.75 -11.59
N LEU A 404 15.82 18.12 -11.81
CA LEU A 404 15.18 18.31 -13.11
C LEU A 404 14.70 19.75 -13.23
N SER A 405 14.55 20.23 -14.47
CA SER A 405 13.79 21.43 -14.78
C SER A 405 12.72 21.09 -15.80
N TYR A 406 11.57 21.74 -15.68
CA TYR A 406 10.48 21.65 -16.65
C TYR A 406 10.43 22.94 -17.45
N GLN A 407 10.30 22.83 -18.76
CA GLN A 407 10.10 23.95 -19.66
C GLN A 407 8.95 23.60 -20.61
N LYS A 408 8.06 24.57 -20.84
CA LYS A 408 6.96 24.40 -21.78
C LYS A 408 7.44 24.74 -23.19
N GLU A 409 7.58 23.72 -24.03
CA GLU A 409 7.89 23.90 -25.45
C GLU A 409 6.61 23.84 -26.30
N ASN A 410 5.69 22.93 -25.95
CA ASN A 410 4.42 22.73 -26.64
C ASN A 410 3.36 22.15 -25.69
N ALA A 411 2.15 21.92 -26.19
CA ALA A 411 1.03 21.43 -25.37
C ALA A 411 1.25 20.05 -24.73
N ASN A 412 2.14 19.22 -25.30
CA ASN A 412 2.43 17.88 -24.80
C ASN A 412 3.67 17.82 -23.88
N SER A 413 4.34 18.95 -23.60
CA SER A 413 5.56 18.98 -22.80
C SER A 413 5.38 18.33 -21.42
N ALA A 414 4.28 18.62 -20.72
CA ALA A 414 3.99 18.03 -19.41
C ALA A 414 3.78 16.50 -19.50
N LEU A 415 3.05 16.03 -20.52
CA LEU A 415 2.83 14.61 -20.75
C LEU A 415 4.14 13.88 -21.05
N MET A 416 4.98 14.45 -21.92
CA MET A 416 6.31 13.91 -22.24
C MET A 416 7.25 13.92 -21.02
N PHE A 417 7.09 14.90 -20.13
CA PHE A 417 7.85 14.97 -18.89
C PHE A 417 7.43 13.89 -17.91
N LEU A 418 6.12 13.68 -17.71
CA LEU A 418 5.59 12.76 -16.71
C LEU A 418 5.53 11.31 -17.18
N CYS A 419 5.53 11.04 -18.49
CA CYS A 419 5.34 9.70 -19.04
C CYS A 419 6.46 9.29 -19.99
N GLU A 420 6.78 8.01 -20.02
CA GLU A 420 7.78 7.46 -20.93
C GLU A 420 7.34 7.67 -22.39
N ASN A 421 8.07 8.52 -23.12
CA ASN A 421 7.73 8.97 -24.48
C ASN A 421 6.29 9.50 -24.63
N GLY A 422 5.75 10.10 -23.57
CA GLY A 422 4.40 10.65 -23.56
C GLY A 422 3.27 9.62 -23.51
N ASN A 423 3.55 8.35 -23.15
CA ASN A 423 2.51 7.33 -23.01
C ASN A 423 1.84 7.38 -21.61
N PRO A 424 0.56 7.80 -21.49
CA PRO A 424 -0.12 7.91 -20.19
C PRO A 424 -0.20 6.60 -19.39
N GLY A 425 -0.10 5.43 -20.05
CA GLY A 425 -0.07 4.13 -19.38
C GLY A 425 1.29 3.76 -18.78
N ARG A 426 2.32 4.59 -18.95
CA ARG A 426 3.68 4.39 -18.43
C ARG A 426 4.20 5.66 -17.75
N PRO A 427 3.58 6.06 -16.63
CA PRO A 427 4.05 7.22 -15.86
C PRO A 427 5.46 6.96 -15.31
N ARG A 428 6.28 8.01 -15.28
CA ARG A 428 7.62 8.02 -14.68
C ARG A 428 7.56 8.22 -13.16
N PHE A 429 6.49 8.87 -12.70
CA PHE A 429 6.23 9.21 -11.30
C PHE A 429 4.84 8.77 -10.93
N ASP A 430 4.69 8.10 -9.79
CA ASP A 430 3.38 7.66 -9.27
C ASP A 430 2.76 8.75 -8.36
N HIS A 431 3.59 9.65 -7.83
CA HIS A 431 3.15 10.72 -6.93
C HIS A 431 3.96 12.02 -7.13
N LEU A 432 3.29 13.16 -7.13
CA LEU A 432 3.91 14.50 -7.19
C LEU A 432 3.65 15.23 -5.87
N VAL A 433 4.64 15.94 -5.35
CA VAL A 433 4.51 16.76 -4.13
C VAL A 433 5.00 18.17 -4.37
N ALA A 434 4.15 19.15 -4.10
CA ALA A 434 4.48 20.57 -4.08
C ALA A 434 4.68 21.05 -2.64
N ILE A 435 5.91 21.49 -2.40
CA ILE A 435 6.56 22.00 -1.20
C ILE A 435 6.74 23.51 -1.04
N GLU A 436 5.80 24.34 -0.58
CA GLU A 436 6.04 25.81 -0.63
C GLU A 436 6.45 26.25 -2.05
N ARG A 437 5.70 25.76 -3.04
CA ARG A 437 5.94 26.04 -4.44
C ARG A 437 4.91 27.08 -4.88
N ALA A 438 5.33 28.21 -5.44
CA ALA A 438 4.40 29.20 -5.98
C ALA A 438 3.40 28.55 -6.96
N GLY A 439 2.11 28.79 -6.72
CA GLY A 439 1.01 28.25 -7.51
C GLY A 439 0.38 29.29 -8.42
N MET A 440 -0.07 28.86 -9.60
CA MET A 440 -0.74 29.72 -10.57
C MET A 440 -2.09 30.20 -10.03
N ALA A 441 -2.33 31.50 -10.05
CA ALA A 441 -3.62 32.12 -9.71
C ALA A 441 -4.59 32.10 -10.90
N ALA A 442 -5.85 32.46 -10.66
CA ALA A 442 -6.93 32.36 -11.65
C ALA A 442 -6.73 33.21 -12.93
N ASP A 443 -5.85 34.21 -12.89
CA ASP A 443 -5.50 35.05 -14.04
C ASP A 443 -4.26 34.55 -14.81
N GLY A 444 -3.72 33.38 -14.43
CA GLY A 444 -2.51 32.80 -15.01
C GLY A 444 -1.21 33.47 -14.56
N ASN A 445 -1.24 34.31 -13.52
CA ASN A 445 -0.05 34.87 -12.87
C ASN A 445 0.29 34.14 -11.57
N TYR A 446 1.41 34.55 -10.97
CA TYR A 446 1.91 34.01 -9.70
C TYR A 446 2.11 35.18 -8.76
N TYR A 447 1.63 35.05 -7.52
CA TYR A 447 1.68 36.14 -6.55
C TYR A 447 2.29 35.66 -5.23
N ASN A 448 3.13 36.50 -4.62
CA ASN A 448 3.47 36.32 -3.20
C ASN A 448 2.34 36.85 -2.31
N ALA A 449 2.40 36.59 -1.00
CA ALA A 449 1.40 37.01 -0.03
C ALA A 449 1.15 38.55 0.00
N ARG A 450 2.11 39.34 -0.49
CA ARG A 450 2.02 40.80 -0.62
C ARG A 450 1.35 41.26 -1.92
N LYS A 451 0.77 40.34 -2.70
CA LYS A 451 0.12 40.58 -4.01
C LYS A 451 1.11 41.08 -5.09
N VAL A 452 2.40 40.82 -4.93
CA VAL A 452 3.40 41.15 -5.95
C VAL A 452 3.43 40.02 -6.97
N ASN A 453 3.30 40.37 -8.26
CA ASN A 453 3.40 39.40 -9.36
C ASN A 453 4.86 38.96 -9.54
N ILE A 454 5.10 37.66 -9.39
CA ILE A 454 6.41 37.01 -9.46
C ILE A 454 6.55 36.07 -10.68
N LYS A 455 5.62 36.13 -11.65
CA LYS A 455 5.59 35.25 -12.83
C LYS A 455 6.91 35.18 -13.60
N HIS A 456 7.66 36.27 -13.65
CA HIS A 456 8.96 36.34 -14.32
C HIS A 456 10.07 35.52 -13.63
N LEU A 457 9.82 34.97 -12.43
CA LEU A 457 10.76 34.16 -11.64
C LEU A 457 10.35 32.70 -11.52
N VAL A 458 9.17 32.34 -12.03
CA VAL A 458 8.47 31.07 -11.77
C VAL A 458 8.18 30.37 -13.10
N ASP A 459 8.78 29.21 -13.30
CA ASP A 459 8.48 28.31 -14.41
C ASP A 459 7.13 27.61 -14.20
N PRO A 460 6.41 27.24 -15.28
CA PRO A 460 5.04 26.74 -15.21
C PRO A 460 4.97 25.25 -14.77
N ILE A 461 5.59 24.91 -13.64
CA ILE A 461 5.60 23.56 -13.06
C ILE A 461 4.18 23.09 -12.71
N ASP A 462 3.25 24.01 -12.45
CA ASP A 462 1.81 23.75 -12.29
C ASP A 462 1.20 22.92 -13.43
N GLU A 463 1.74 23.03 -14.65
CA GLU A 463 1.28 22.23 -15.80
C GLU A 463 1.50 20.73 -15.58
N LEU A 464 2.50 20.35 -14.78
CA LEU A 464 2.71 18.96 -14.40
C LEU A 464 1.58 18.46 -13.50
N PHE A 465 1.08 19.30 -12.58
CA PHE A 465 -0.03 18.94 -11.69
C PHE A 465 -1.34 18.86 -12.46
N LEU A 466 -1.60 19.83 -13.36
CA LEU A 466 -2.76 19.79 -14.25
C LEU A 466 -2.75 18.55 -15.17
N ALA A 467 -1.59 18.21 -15.74
CA ALA A 467 -1.46 17.00 -16.56
C ALA A 467 -1.68 15.73 -15.73
N ALA A 468 -1.13 15.67 -14.51
CA ALA A 468 -1.27 14.52 -13.61
C ALA A 468 -2.73 14.17 -13.31
N GLN A 469 -3.63 15.16 -13.18
CA GLN A 469 -5.07 14.93 -12.98
C GLN A 469 -5.72 14.11 -14.11
N THR A 470 -5.11 14.08 -15.30
CA THR A 470 -5.63 13.37 -16.47
C THR A 470 -4.86 12.09 -16.79
N ILE A 471 -3.77 11.79 -16.05
CA ILE A 471 -2.92 10.62 -16.27
C ILE A 471 -3.24 9.60 -15.16
N PRO A 472 -3.89 8.47 -15.50
CA PRO A 472 -4.25 7.46 -14.51
C PRO A 472 -3.03 6.96 -13.74
N GLY A 473 -3.17 6.85 -12.43
CA GLY A 473 -2.12 6.29 -11.56
C GLY A 473 -1.13 7.32 -11.01
N ILE A 474 -1.19 8.57 -11.46
CA ILE A 474 -0.45 9.66 -10.82
C ILE A 474 -1.35 10.33 -9.79
N THR A 475 -0.84 10.51 -8.57
CA THR A 475 -1.52 11.29 -7.51
C THR A 475 -0.68 12.50 -7.12
N THR A 476 -1.32 13.53 -6.56
CA THR A 476 -0.69 14.82 -6.29
C THR A 476 -0.95 15.29 -4.86
N THR A 477 0.07 15.86 -4.21
CA THR A 477 -0.04 16.49 -2.89
C THR A 477 0.51 17.91 -2.94
N GLY A 478 -0.26 18.88 -2.43
CA GLY A 478 0.21 20.23 -2.14
C GLY A 478 0.42 20.43 -0.65
N VAL A 479 1.49 21.12 -0.27
CA VAL A 479 1.78 21.58 1.09
C VAL A 479 1.97 23.09 1.03
N GLY A 480 1.16 23.81 1.79
CA GLY A 480 1.18 25.28 1.82
C GLY A 480 0.73 25.84 3.15
N ASP A 481 1.02 27.11 3.36
CA ASP A 481 0.74 27.86 4.58
C ASP A 481 0.13 29.27 4.34
N GLY A 482 -0.08 29.65 3.07
CA GLY A 482 -0.59 30.95 2.64
C GLY A 482 -1.75 30.87 1.64
N GLY A 483 -1.95 29.73 0.97
CA GLY A 483 -3.02 29.51 -0.01
C GLY A 483 -2.67 29.91 -1.46
N ASN A 484 -1.49 30.46 -1.69
CA ASN A 484 -0.94 30.83 -3.00
C ASN A 484 0.09 29.82 -3.52
N GLU A 485 0.22 28.68 -2.84
CA GLU A 485 1.10 27.57 -3.19
C GLU A 485 0.38 26.54 -4.07
N LEU A 486 1.15 25.87 -4.92
CA LEU A 486 0.69 24.83 -5.83
C LEU A 486 0.02 23.69 -5.04
N GLY A 487 -1.21 23.38 -5.44
CA GLY A 487 -2.07 22.37 -4.80
C GLY A 487 -3.06 22.95 -3.80
N MET A 488 -2.93 24.24 -3.43
CA MET A 488 -3.89 24.93 -2.54
C MET A 488 -5.21 25.30 -3.25
N GLY A 489 -5.33 25.07 -4.56
CA GLY A 489 -6.59 25.28 -5.29
C GLY A 489 -7.78 24.55 -4.67
N LYS A 490 -7.55 23.39 -4.05
CA LYS A 490 -8.58 22.58 -3.35
C LYS A 490 -9.23 23.31 -2.17
N VAL A 491 -8.58 24.36 -1.64
CA VAL A 491 -9.07 25.21 -0.54
C VAL A 491 -9.20 26.67 -0.97
N LYS A 492 -9.18 26.95 -2.28
CA LYS A 492 -9.22 28.30 -2.87
C LYS A 492 -10.33 29.19 -2.33
N ASP A 493 -11.54 28.66 -2.17
CA ASP A 493 -12.67 29.45 -1.64
C ASP A 493 -12.44 29.90 -0.20
N ALA A 494 -11.83 29.04 0.63
CA ALA A 494 -11.44 29.40 1.97
C ALA A 494 -10.30 30.42 1.97
N VAL A 495 -9.32 30.29 1.06
CA VAL A 495 -8.23 31.27 0.87
C VAL A 495 -8.79 32.65 0.54
N LYS A 496 -9.68 32.74 -0.46
CA LYS A 496 -10.34 34.00 -0.85
C LYS A 496 -11.06 34.70 0.29
N LYS A 497 -11.65 33.92 1.19
CA LYS A 497 -12.48 34.43 2.28
C LYS A 497 -11.68 34.81 3.52
N HIS A 498 -10.63 34.06 3.83
CA HIS A 498 -9.98 34.11 5.14
C HIS A 498 -8.53 34.59 5.10
N ILE A 499 -7.87 34.53 3.95
CA ILE A 499 -6.48 34.98 3.80
C ILE A 499 -6.45 36.39 3.23
N LYS A 500 -5.56 37.23 3.78
CA LYS A 500 -5.31 38.58 3.29
C LYS A 500 -4.87 38.55 1.83
N ASN A 501 -5.51 39.36 0.97
CA ASN A 501 -5.33 39.37 -0.50
C ASN A 501 -5.74 38.05 -1.20
N GLY A 502 -6.42 37.13 -0.51
CA GLY A 502 -6.79 35.81 -1.03
C GLY A 502 -7.63 35.87 -2.30
N ASP A 503 -8.39 36.94 -2.50
CA ASP A 503 -9.15 37.22 -3.72
C ASP A 503 -8.29 37.23 -5.00
N ILE A 504 -6.99 37.48 -4.85
CA ILE A 504 -6.05 37.63 -5.97
C ILE A 504 -4.96 36.57 -5.92
N ILE A 505 -4.41 36.29 -4.73
CA ILE A 505 -3.25 35.40 -4.61
C ILE A 505 -3.62 33.91 -4.61
N ALA A 506 -4.89 33.56 -4.37
CA ALA A 506 -5.28 32.16 -4.23
C ALA A 506 -4.88 31.33 -5.46
N CYS A 507 -4.16 30.24 -5.19
CA CYS A 507 -3.81 29.27 -6.22
C CYS A 507 -5.09 28.68 -6.84
N ASP A 508 -5.07 28.47 -8.15
CA ASP A 508 -6.14 27.89 -8.95
C ASP A 508 -5.95 26.38 -9.19
N VAL A 509 -4.73 25.88 -8.95
CA VAL A 509 -4.34 24.51 -9.27
C VAL A 509 -4.53 23.63 -8.04
N GLU A 510 -5.43 22.67 -8.15
CA GLU A 510 -5.75 21.72 -7.09
C GLU A 510 -4.83 20.50 -7.11
N ALA A 511 -4.53 19.98 -5.92
CA ALA A 511 -3.92 18.67 -5.74
C ALA A 511 -4.96 17.67 -5.21
N ASP A 512 -4.71 16.37 -5.36
CA ASP A 512 -5.56 15.31 -4.79
C ASP A 512 -5.59 15.40 -3.27
N PHE A 513 -4.45 15.76 -2.66
CA PHE A 513 -4.31 16.02 -1.24
C PHE A 513 -3.73 17.41 -0.99
N THR A 514 -4.28 18.15 -0.03
CA THR A 514 -3.82 19.50 0.32
C THR A 514 -3.55 19.58 1.82
N ILE A 515 -2.28 19.57 2.19
CA ILE A 515 -1.82 19.64 3.58
C ILE A 515 -1.58 21.11 3.92
N VAL A 516 -2.33 21.61 4.90
CA VAL A 516 -2.17 22.97 5.42
C VAL A 516 -1.32 22.92 6.69
N ALA A 517 -0.21 23.65 6.69
CA ALA A 517 0.68 23.77 7.83
C ALA A 517 0.88 25.24 8.21
N GLY A 518 1.27 25.50 9.46
CA GLY A 518 1.66 26.83 9.93
C GLY A 518 2.94 27.37 9.32
N VAL A 519 3.79 26.47 8.82
CA VAL A 519 5.02 26.67 8.06
C VAL A 519 5.14 25.44 7.17
N SER A 520 5.35 25.59 5.86
CA SER A 520 5.33 24.47 4.92
C SER A 520 6.36 23.39 5.24
N ASN A 521 7.54 23.78 5.71
CA ASN A 521 8.57 22.89 6.24
C ASN A 521 8.03 21.90 7.29
N TRP A 522 7.12 22.34 8.17
CA TRP A 522 6.49 21.46 9.16
C TRP A 522 5.60 20.41 8.51
N GLY A 523 4.89 20.76 7.44
CA GLY A 523 4.16 19.79 6.63
C GLY A 523 5.10 18.73 6.04
N GLY A 524 6.27 19.12 5.55
CA GLY A 524 7.30 18.17 5.10
C GLY A 524 7.80 17.24 6.22
N TYR A 525 8.02 17.77 7.42
CA TYR A 525 8.42 16.97 8.60
C TYR A 525 7.33 15.99 9.02
N ALA A 526 6.07 16.43 9.03
CA ALA A 526 4.94 15.57 9.35
C ALA A 526 4.74 14.46 8.30
N ILE A 527 4.97 14.72 7.00
CA ILE A 527 4.98 13.68 5.97
C ILE A 527 6.06 12.64 6.26
N ALA A 528 7.29 13.08 6.58
CA ALA A 528 8.38 12.16 6.92
C ALA A 528 8.03 11.30 8.16
N CYS A 529 7.48 11.90 9.22
CA CYS A 529 7.02 11.18 10.41
C CYS A 529 5.85 10.23 10.11
N ALA A 530 4.87 10.66 9.32
CA ALA A 530 3.71 9.86 8.96
C ALA A 530 4.09 8.63 8.11
N LEU A 531 5.00 8.79 7.15
CA LEU A 531 5.57 7.67 6.39
C LEU A 531 6.31 6.68 7.29
N HIS A 532 7.03 7.17 8.31
CA HIS A 532 7.64 6.30 9.33
C HIS A 532 6.59 5.55 10.16
N VAL A 533 5.53 6.21 10.61
CA VAL A 533 4.41 5.59 11.35
C VAL A 533 3.75 4.50 10.51
N LEU A 534 3.43 4.78 9.25
CA LEU A 534 2.87 3.80 8.31
C LEU A 534 3.80 2.61 8.11
N ARG A 535 5.11 2.86 8.01
CA ARG A 535 6.10 1.80 7.85
C ARG A 535 6.21 0.90 9.09
N CYS A 536 5.94 1.43 10.27
CA CYS A 536 5.90 0.68 11.54
C CYS A 536 4.54 0.03 11.82
N CYS A 537 3.51 0.28 11.00
CA CYS A 537 2.19 -0.30 11.16
C CYS A 537 2.11 -1.68 10.49
N ASP A 538 2.05 -2.76 11.27
CA ASP A 538 1.97 -4.15 10.77
C ASP A 538 0.83 -4.37 9.77
N THR A 539 -0.32 -3.73 10.00
CA THR A 539 -1.48 -3.82 9.11
C THR A 539 -1.17 -3.23 7.73
N HIS A 540 -0.58 -2.04 7.72
CA HIS A 540 -0.24 -1.33 6.49
C HIS A 540 0.95 -2.00 5.77
N GLU A 541 2.00 -2.35 6.51
CA GLU A 541 3.18 -3.06 5.99
C GLU A 541 2.78 -4.36 5.28
N ARG A 542 1.89 -5.14 5.91
CA ARG A 542 1.34 -6.36 5.32
C ARG A 542 0.58 -6.10 4.02
N TYR A 543 -0.18 -5.02 3.97
CA TYR A 543 -0.92 -4.62 2.77
C TYR A 543 0.03 -4.24 1.63
N LEU A 544 1.05 -3.42 1.91
CA LEU A 544 2.06 -3.01 0.92
C LEU A 544 2.81 -4.19 0.32
N ARG A 545 3.23 -5.17 1.14
CA ARG A 545 3.91 -6.37 0.66
C ARG A 545 2.97 -7.41 0.03
N ARG A 546 1.68 -7.09 -0.12
CA ARG A 546 0.64 -8.01 -0.62
C ARG A 546 0.60 -9.36 0.13
N ALA A 547 0.88 -9.31 1.43
CA ALA A 547 1.04 -10.48 2.31
C ALA A 547 2.15 -11.48 1.92
N LEU A 548 3.08 -11.11 1.03
CA LEU A 548 4.28 -11.88 0.71
C LEU A 548 5.45 -11.50 1.63
N GLY A 549 6.37 -12.43 1.87
CA GLY A 549 7.52 -12.20 2.75
C GLY A 549 7.20 -12.31 4.24
N CYS A 550 8.25 -12.22 5.05
CA CYS A 550 8.15 -12.20 6.51
C CYS A 550 7.92 -10.76 7.00
N PRO A 551 7.17 -10.57 8.11
CA PRO A 551 7.18 -9.30 8.83
C PRO A 551 8.62 -8.90 9.18
N ARG A 552 9.01 -7.64 8.97
CA ARG A 552 10.35 -7.17 9.33
C ARG A 552 10.50 -7.15 10.86
N THR A 553 11.65 -7.58 11.37
CA THR A 553 11.91 -7.57 12.81
C THR A 553 12.18 -6.15 13.33
N PRO A 554 11.76 -5.79 14.56
CA PRO A 554 11.97 -4.45 15.13
C PRO A 554 13.43 -4.01 15.23
N SER A 555 14.39 -4.94 15.22
CA SER A 555 15.83 -4.67 15.26
C SER A 555 16.41 -4.13 13.94
N GLN A 556 15.62 -4.10 12.86
CA GLN A 556 15.98 -3.57 11.55
C GLN A 556 15.17 -2.31 11.24
N ARG A 557 15.30 -1.23 12.04
CA ARG A 557 14.70 0.09 11.76
C ARG A 557 15.73 1.05 11.14
N PRO A 558 16.22 0.84 9.89
CA PRO A 558 17.21 1.70 9.26
C PRO A 558 16.68 3.10 8.91
N TRP A 559 15.39 3.38 9.18
CA TRP A 559 14.72 4.62 8.80
C TRP A 559 14.70 5.68 9.89
N LEU A 560 15.00 5.34 11.15
CA LEU A 560 15.08 6.31 12.25
C LEU A 560 16.08 7.44 11.93
N PRO A 561 17.28 7.16 11.39
CA PRO A 561 18.19 8.21 10.95
C PRO A 561 17.68 9.06 9.78
N ALA A 562 16.56 8.75 9.14
CA ALA A 562 15.98 9.56 8.07
C ALA A 562 14.93 10.56 8.56
N LEU A 563 14.46 10.42 9.81
CA LEU A 563 13.56 11.40 10.42
C LEU A 563 14.24 12.77 10.54
N PRO A 564 13.44 13.87 10.49
CA PRO A 564 13.93 15.20 10.82
C PRO A 564 14.44 15.22 12.27
N SER A 565 15.34 16.15 12.58
CA SER A 565 15.79 16.38 13.95
C SER A 565 16.31 17.81 14.09
N VAL A 566 16.22 18.36 15.30
CA VAL A 566 16.69 19.73 15.57
C VAL A 566 18.14 19.94 15.11
N PRO A 567 19.11 19.03 15.39
CA PRO A 567 20.49 19.23 14.94
C PRO A 567 20.67 19.20 13.41
N LYS A 568 19.86 18.41 12.69
CA LYS A 568 19.92 18.38 11.22
C LYS A 568 19.37 19.66 10.64
N GLU A 569 18.22 20.08 11.16
CA GLU A 569 17.54 21.28 10.68
C GLU A 569 18.37 22.54 10.97
N GLU A 570 18.98 22.62 12.15
CA GLU A 570 19.85 23.73 12.50
C GLU A 570 21.01 23.86 11.51
N LYS A 571 21.64 22.73 11.14
CA LYS A 571 22.74 22.71 10.16
C LYS A 571 22.25 23.10 8.77
N LEU A 572 21.08 22.59 8.35
CA LEU A 572 20.52 22.89 7.04
C LEU A 572 20.15 24.36 6.92
N LEU A 573 19.48 24.93 7.91
CA LEU A 573 19.11 26.34 7.91
C LEU A 573 20.36 27.24 7.90
N LYS A 574 21.42 26.88 8.64
CA LYS A 574 22.72 27.56 8.55
C LYS A 574 23.30 27.52 7.14
N ALA A 575 23.23 26.37 6.47
CA ALA A 575 23.70 26.23 5.09
C ALA A 575 22.85 27.09 4.12
N LEU A 576 21.53 27.11 4.28
CA LEU A 576 20.64 27.99 3.49
C LEU A 576 20.98 29.48 3.67
N VAL A 577 21.20 29.91 4.91
CA VAL A 577 21.65 31.28 5.23
C VAL A 577 22.99 31.59 4.58
N GLN A 578 23.96 30.66 4.62
CA GLN A 578 25.26 30.82 3.95
C GLN A 578 25.16 30.90 2.43
N LEU A 579 24.18 30.19 1.84
CA LEU A 579 23.84 30.28 0.41
C LEU A 579 23.04 31.54 0.05
N GLY A 580 22.72 32.38 1.04
CA GLY A 580 21.97 33.62 0.86
C GLY A 580 20.45 33.43 0.76
N VAL A 581 19.91 32.26 1.12
CA VAL A 581 18.46 32.02 1.16
C VAL A 581 17.89 32.66 2.43
N ARG A 582 16.82 33.45 2.27
CA ARG A 582 16.31 34.37 3.31
C ARG A 582 14.97 33.92 3.86
N SER A 583 14.58 34.46 5.00
CA SER A 583 13.20 34.33 5.48
C SER A 583 12.21 35.04 4.56
N GLY A 584 11.13 34.37 4.16
CA GLY A 584 10.09 34.91 3.29
C GLY A 584 9.44 36.20 3.79
N LYS A 585 9.20 36.25 5.11
CA LYS A 585 8.51 37.37 5.75
C LYS A 585 9.40 38.60 5.95
N THR A 586 10.62 38.42 6.46
CA THR A 586 11.50 39.52 6.93
C THR A 586 12.63 39.88 5.96
N ALA A 587 12.93 39.01 4.99
CA ALA A 587 14.12 39.07 4.14
C ALA A 587 15.46 38.96 4.91
N SER A 588 15.43 38.53 6.17
CA SER A 588 16.63 38.38 6.99
C SER A 588 17.46 37.16 6.59
N LEU A 589 18.76 37.22 6.88
CA LEU A 589 19.70 36.08 6.85
C LEU A 589 19.98 35.60 8.28
N GLU A 590 18.92 35.51 9.09
CA GLU A 590 18.99 35.05 10.47
C GLU A 590 18.47 33.61 10.61
N MET A 591 18.65 33.03 11.80
CA MET A 591 18.13 31.70 12.13
C MET A 591 16.62 31.76 12.38
N GLU A 592 15.84 32.02 11.33
CA GLU A 592 14.38 32.07 11.33
C GLU A 592 13.80 31.62 9.98
N VAL A 593 12.55 31.16 9.99
CA VAL A 593 11.76 30.86 8.78
C VAL A 593 10.44 31.58 8.95
N ASP A 594 9.94 32.26 7.92
CA ASP A 594 8.69 33.05 8.01
C ASP A 594 8.60 34.10 9.14
N GLY A 595 9.74 34.65 9.56
CA GLY A 595 9.83 35.59 10.67
C GLY A 595 9.59 34.94 12.03
N LEU A 596 9.70 33.62 12.11
CA LEU A 596 9.59 32.84 13.34
C LEU A 596 10.99 32.31 13.74
N PRO A 597 11.48 32.59 14.96
CA PRO A 597 12.83 32.20 15.34
C PRO A 597 13.01 30.68 15.43
N PHE A 598 14.13 30.17 14.92
CA PHE A 598 14.43 28.74 14.87
C PHE A 598 14.36 28.08 16.26
N TYR A 599 15.12 28.60 17.23
CA TYR A 599 15.31 27.95 18.54
C TYR A 599 14.10 28.00 19.47
N SER A 600 13.21 29.00 19.32
CA SER A 600 12.02 29.13 20.16
C SER A 600 10.74 28.61 19.50
N THR A 601 10.78 28.32 18.20
CA THR A 601 9.58 27.96 17.43
C THR A 601 9.78 26.65 16.64
N HIS A 602 10.70 26.64 15.67
CA HIS A 602 10.86 25.49 14.76
C HIS A 602 11.47 24.27 15.46
N SER A 603 12.46 24.46 16.33
CA SER A 603 13.07 23.37 17.12
C SER A 603 12.02 22.67 17.98
N LEU A 604 11.19 23.43 18.70
CA LEU A 604 10.11 22.90 19.54
C LEU A 604 9.04 22.17 18.72
N MET A 605 8.76 22.63 17.50
CA MET A 605 7.85 21.92 16.60
C MET A 605 8.44 20.57 16.20
N ILE A 606 9.71 20.53 15.80
CA ILE A 606 10.39 19.28 15.43
C ILE A 606 10.40 18.29 16.60
N GLU A 607 10.68 18.76 17.82
CA GLU A 607 10.63 17.92 19.02
C GLU A 607 9.23 17.37 19.32
N LYS A 608 8.16 18.12 19.01
CA LYS A 608 6.78 17.65 19.19
C LYS A 608 6.34 16.63 18.13
N LEU A 609 6.92 16.67 16.94
CA LEU A 609 6.58 15.76 15.83
C LEU A 609 7.28 14.40 15.95
N LEU A 610 8.36 14.30 16.72
CA LEU A 610 9.15 13.08 16.98
C LEU A 610 8.65 12.38 18.24
#